data_AF-A0A381VC84-F1
#
_entry.id   AF-A0A381VC84-F1
#
_cell.length_a   1.000
_cell.length_b   1.000
_cell.length_c   1.000
_cell.angle_alpha   90.00
_cell.angle_beta   90.00
_cell.angle_gamma   90.00
#
_symmetry.space_group_name_H-M   'P 1'
#
loop_
_entity.id
_entity.type
_entity.pdbx_description
1 polymer ?
#
loop_
_entity_poly.entity_id
_entity_poly.type
_entity_poly.pdbx_seq_one_letter_code
_entity_poly.pdbx_strand_id
1 'polypeptide(L)'
;MAERIEVSVPVRVDLAGGWTDVQPYTGDFGGEVVNFAINRYIRSVMEKDTDGRIRVEYSSDMPTGSGLGTSGAMNVGLIATITGGGKSPEDIAELAFQFEALLENRGGRQDQWAAARGGFNHLLFLGDEVEEMPFEPMKSSRNWLRKHFVIAYTGIEHKSGDIHSGVWERYDQGDQSVLSGLHLIRGAARLMADGLQRDRRELVVKALKDVCEGVDM
;
A
#
# COMPACT_ATOMS: atom_id res chain seq x y z
N MET A 1 -15.30 -33.34 -7.09
CA MET A 1 -15.94 -32.01 -7.12
C MET A 1 -14.84 -31.00 -7.38
N ALA A 2 -15.04 -30.06 -8.29
CA ALA A 2 -14.09 -28.98 -8.47
C ALA A 2 -14.13 -28.07 -7.23
N GLU A 3 -12.97 -27.75 -6.67
CA GLU A 3 -12.86 -26.81 -5.55
C GLU A 3 -12.84 -25.39 -6.12
N ARG A 4 -13.63 -24.49 -5.54
CA ARG A 4 -13.77 -23.10 -6.02
C ARG A 4 -13.65 -22.15 -4.85
N ILE A 5 -12.69 -21.24 -4.94
CA ILE A 5 -12.40 -20.25 -3.91
C ILE A 5 -12.47 -18.86 -4.53
N GLU A 6 -13.30 -18.00 -3.96
CA GLU A 6 -13.40 -16.60 -4.37
C GLU A 6 -12.87 -15.71 -3.26
N VAL A 7 -12.03 -14.74 -3.64
CA VAL A 7 -11.49 -13.73 -2.73
C VAL A 7 -11.69 -12.35 -3.34
N SER A 8 -12.11 -11.41 -2.50
CA SER A 8 -12.20 -9.98 -2.85
C SER A 8 -11.32 -9.19 -1.89
N VAL A 9 -10.38 -8.43 -2.43
CA VAL A 9 -9.47 -7.58 -1.65
C VAL A 9 -9.62 -6.12 -2.10
N PRO A 10 -9.63 -5.17 -1.16
CA PRO A 10 -9.71 -3.76 -1.51
C PRO A 10 -8.37 -3.25 -2.05
N VAL A 11 -8.44 -2.22 -2.87
CA VAL A 11 -7.28 -1.36 -3.17
C VAL A 11 -7.20 -0.22 -2.15
N ARG A 12 -6.13 0.57 -2.20
CA ARG A 12 -5.77 1.52 -1.14
C ARG A 12 -5.33 2.88 -1.67
N VAL A 13 -5.50 3.88 -0.83
CA VAL A 13 -4.98 5.25 -1.03
C VAL A 13 -3.99 5.55 0.08
N ASP A 14 -2.83 6.04 -0.31
CA ASP A 14 -1.79 6.48 0.63
C ASP A 14 -2.06 7.93 1.04
N LEU A 15 -2.07 8.18 2.36
CA LEU A 15 -2.28 9.52 2.89
C LEU A 15 -0.94 10.21 3.19
N ALA A 16 0.01 9.47 3.72
CA ALA A 16 1.36 9.95 4.01
C ALA A 16 2.33 8.77 4.18
N GLY A 17 3.62 9.04 3.98
CA GLY A 17 4.68 8.05 4.23
C GLY A 17 5.02 7.13 3.06
N GLY A 18 4.34 7.25 1.92
CA GLY A 18 4.61 6.43 0.74
C GLY A 18 6.09 6.46 0.33
N TRP A 19 6.59 5.35 -0.22
CA TRP A 19 8.00 5.08 -0.57
C TRP A 19 8.95 4.85 0.60
N THR A 20 8.58 5.25 1.82
CA THR A 20 9.44 5.01 2.99
C THR A 20 9.42 3.54 3.44
N ASP A 21 8.49 2.75 2.90
CA ASP A 21 8.31 1.31 3.13
C ASP A 21 9.17 0.41 2.23
N VAL A 22 10.12 0.99 1.49
CA VAL A 22 10.97 0.31 0.51
C VAL A 22 12.42 0.24 1.02
N GLN A 23 13.10 -0.88 0.76
CA GLN A 23 14.54 -1.01 1.00
C GLN A 23 15.34 -0.18 -0.03
N PRO A 24 16.46 0.46 0.35
CA PRO A 24 17.17 0.36 1.63
C PRO A 24 16.64 1.28 2.75
N TYR A 25 15.70 2.20 2.47
CA TYR A 25 15.24 3.21 3.43
C TYR A 25 14.72 2.61 4.74
N THR A 26 13.97 1.51 4.66
CA THR A 26 13.47 0.80 5.85
C THR A 26 14.59 0.27 6.73
N GLY A 27 15.72 -0.15 6.16
CA GLY A 27 16.92 -0.57 6.88
C GLY A 27 17.70 0.60 7.48
N ASP A 28 17.81 1.70 6.74
CA ASP A 28 18.61 2.86 7.13
C ASP A 28 17.94 3.73 8.20
N PHE A 29 16.64 3.96 8.08
CA PHE A 29 15.90 4.96 8.88
C PHE A 29 14.57 4.46 9.45
N GLY A 30 14.09 3.32 8.96
CA GLY A 30 12.73 2.84 9.19
C GLY A 30 11.69 3.64 8.41
N GLY A 31 10.74 2.94 7.81
CA GLY A 31 9.59 3.49 7.12
C GLY A 31 8.39 3.70 8.02
N GLU A 32 7.49 4.60 7.65
CA GLU A 32 6.22 4.81 8.35
C GLU A 32 5.17 5.26 7.35
N VAL A 33 4.05 4.54 7.25
CA VAL A 33 2.97 4.82 6.28
C VAL A 33 1.64 4.92 6.99
N VAL A 34 0.83 5.91 6.57
CA VAL A 34 -0.60 5.96 6.88
C VAL A 34 -1.39 5.87 5.59
N ASN A 35 -2.22 4.84 5.46
CA ASN A 35 -3.06 4.61 4.29
C ASN A 35 -4.45 4.13 4.69
N PHE A 36 -5.35 4.02 3.70
CA PHE A 36 -6.65 3.41 3.90
C PHE A 36 -7.15 2.70 2.64
N ALA A 37 -7.84 1.59 2.87
CA ALA A 37 -8.54 0.86 1.83
C ALA A 37 -9.81 1.60 1.37
N ILE A 38 -10.09 1.54 0.07
CA ILE A 38 -11.27 2.14 -0.54
C ILE A 38 -12.26 1.07 -1.03
N ASN A 39 -13.48 1.50 -1.38
CA ASN A 39 -14.55 0.63 -1.88
C ASN A 39 -14.37 0.27 -3.37
N ARG A 40 -13.16 -0.13 -3.75
CA ARG A 40 -12.79 -0.64 -5.06
C ARG A 40 -11.97 -1.90 -4.85
N TYR A 41 -12.24 -2.92 -5.65
CA TYR A 41 -11.79 -4.28 -5.32
C TYR A 41 -11.13 -4.97 -6.51
N ILE A 42 -10.14 -5.79 -6.17
CA ILE A 42 -9.68 -6.89 -7.01
C ILE A 42 -10.40 -8.15 -6.54
N ARG A 43 -11.00 -8.89 -7.48
CA ARG A 43 -11.62 -10.19 -7.21
C ARG A 43 -10.85 -11.27 -7.93
N SER A 44 -10.45 -12.28 -7.18
CA SER A 44 -9.71 -13.45 -7.66
C SER A 44 -10.56 -14.69 -7.45
N VAL A 45 -10.70 -15.50 -8.51
CA VAL A 45 -11.44 -16.76 -8.47
C VAL A 45 -10.47 -17.86 -8.84
N MET A 46 -10.25 -18.80 -7.92
CA MET A 46 -9.47 -20.01 -8.16
C MET A 46 -10.41 -21.20 -8.30
N GLU A 47 -10.22 -21.96 -9.38
CA GLU A 47 -10.92 -23.21 -9.64
C GLU A 47 -9.90 -24.33 -9.81
N LYS A 48 -10.10 -25.42 -9.08
CA LYS A 48 -9.30 -26.64 -9.19
C LYS A 48 -10.16 -27.76 -9.76
N ASP A 49 -9.78 -28.27 -10.92
CA ASP A 49 -10.49 -29.37 -11.56
C ASP A 49 -10.17 -30.73 -10.92
N THR A 50 -10.85 -31.79 -11.37
CA THR A 50 -10.66 -33.15 -10.87
C THR A 50 -9.30 -33.75 -11.20
N ASP A 51 -8.60 -33.17 -12.19
CA ASP A 51 -7.25 -33.58 -12.60
C ASP A 51 -6.17 -32.80 -11.83
N GLY A 52 -6.58 -31.91 -10.91
CA GLY A 52 -5.69 -31.10 -10.08
C GLY A 52 -5.14 -29.85 -10.79
N ARG A 53 -5.62 -29.50 -11.98
CA ARG A 53 -5.23 -28.25 -12.65
C ARG A 53 -5.90 -27.08 -11.96
N ILE A 54 -5.13 -26.01 -11.76
CA ILE A 54 -5.59 -24.78 -11.14
C ILE A 54 -5.76 -23.72 -12.23
N ARG A 55 -6.94 -23.10 -12.28
CA ARG A 55 -7.19 -21.88 -13.04
C ARG A 55 -7.45 -20.75 -12.06
N VAL A 56 -6.82 -19.60 -12.29
CA VAL A 56 -7.08 -18.37 -11.54
C VAL A 56 -7.52 -17.28 -12.50
N GLU A 57 -8.65 -16.65 -12.22
CA GLU A 57 -9.20 -15.53 -12.97
C GLU A 57 -9.27 -14.28 -12.09
N TYR A 58 -8.90 -13.13 -12.64
CA TYR A 58 -8.94 -11.84 -11.96
C TYR A 58 -9.95 -10.91 -12.60
N SER A 59 -10.63 -10.12 -11.78
CA SER A 59 -11.39 -8.95 -12.22
C SER A 59 -11.10 -7.76 -11.30
N SER A 60 -11.13 -6.56 -11.87
CA SER A 60 -10.77 -5.33 -11.17
C SER A 60 -11.78 -4.22 -11.45
N ASP A 61 -12.19 -3.51 -10.40
CA ASP A 61 -12.99 -2.28 -10.50
C ASP A 61 -12.22 -1.07 -11.10
N MET A 62 -10.90 -1.19 -11.32
CA MET A 62 -10.03 -0.13 -11.83
C MET A 62 -8.97 -0.66 -12.81
N PRO A 63 -8.43 0.18 -13.70
CA PRO A 63 -7.29 -0.18 -14.54
C PRO A 63 -6.07 -0.59 -13.72
N THR A 64 -5.24 -1.48 -14.25
CA THR A 64 -3.91 -1.74 -13.71
C THR A 64 -3.04 -0.49 -13.84
N GLY A 65 -2.07 -0.30 -12.94
CA GLY A 65 -1.21 0.88 -12.95
C GLY A 65 -1.89 2.19 -12.51
N SER A 66 -3.06 2.14 -11.87
CA SER A 66 -3.80 3.32 -11.42
C SER A 66 -3.19 4.05 -10.20
N GLY A 67 -2.07 3.58 -9.65
CA GLY A 67 -1.46 4.11 -8.42
C GLY A 67 -2.18 3.74 -7.12
N LEU A 68 -3.17 2.83 -7.16
CA LEU A 68 -3.96 2.42 -5.98
C LEU A 68 -3.46 1.14 -5.31
N GLY A 69 -2.25 0.68 -5.64
CA GLY A 69 -1.72 -0.60 -5.15
C GLY A 69 -2.40 -1.83 -5.78
N THR A 70 -2.80 -1.73 -7.05
CA THR A 70 -3.51 -2.81 -7.76
C THR A 70 -2.66 -4.07 -7.93
N SER A 71 -1.36 -3.95 -8.19
CA SER A 71 -0.42 -5.08 -8.27
C SER A 71 -0.36 -5.86 -6.94
N GLY A 72 -0.07 -5.16 -5.84
CA GLY A 72 -0.04 -5.77 -4.51
C GLY A 72 -1.37 -6.41 -4.13
N ALA A 73 -2.50 -5.77 -4.43
CA ALA A 73 -3.83 -6.35 -4.21
C ALA A 73 -4.07 -7.62 -5.05
N MET A 74 -3.65 -7.65 -6.33
CA MET A 74 -3.74 -8.87 -7.14
C MET A 74 -2.91 -10.02 -6.55
N ASN A 75 -1.71 -9.73 -6.05
CA ASN A 75 -0.85 -10.73 -5.41
C ASN A 75 -1.49 -11.27 -4.11
N VAL A 76 -2.03 -10.39 -3.26
CA VAL A 76 -2.77 -10.82 -2.06
C VAL A 76 -3.97 -11.69 -2.44
N GLY A 77 -4.75 -11.28 -3.45
CA GLY A 77 -5.87 -12.07 -3.96
C GLY A 77 -5.46 -13.47 -4.43
N LEU A 78 -4.35 -13.57 -5.19
CA LEU A 78 -3.78 -14.84 -5.63
C LEU A 78 -3.42 -15.74 -4.43
N ILE A 79 -2.60 -15.23 -3.52
CA ILE A 79 -2.12 -15.99 -2.36
C ILE A 79 -3.29 -16.42 -1.48
N ALA A 80 -4.24 -15.54 -1.22
CA ALA A 80 -5.45 -15.86 -0.46
C ALA A 80 -6.28 -16.98 -1.11
N THR A 81 -6.43 -16.98 -2.45
CA THR A 81 -7.16 -18.05 -3.14
C THR A 81 -6.43 -19.39 -3.11
N ILE A 82 -5.10 -19.39 -3.20
CA ILE A 82 -4.28 -20.62 -3.18
C ILE A 82 -4.22 -21.22 -1.78
N THR A 83 -4.08 -20.37 -0.75
CA THR A 83 -3.97 -20.82 0.64
C THR A 83 -5.29 -21.36 1.18
N GLY A 84 -6.43 -20.93 0.62
CA GLY A 84 -7.75 -21.48 0.93
C GLY A 84 -8.22 -21.24 2.38
N GLY A 85 -7.60 -20.29 3.08
CA GLY A 85 -7.86 -19.97 4.48
C GLY A 85 -6.78 -20.51 5.44
N GLY A 86 -6.93 -20.20 6.74
CA GLY A 86 -6.03 -20.70 7.79
C GLY A 86 -4.73 -19.91 7.98
N LYS A 87 -4.50 -18.87 7.19
CA LYS A 87 -3.42 -17.89 7.38
C LYS A 87 -3.98 -16.56 7.88
N SER A 88 -3.19 -15.83 8.67
CA SER A 88 -3.53 -14.46 9.05
C SER A 88 -3.43 -13.53 7.84
N PRO A 89 -4.09 -12.35 7.87
CA PRO A 89 -3.88 -11.32 6.87
C PRO A 89 -2.40 -10.94 6.71
N GLU A 90 -1.64 -10.91 7.79
CA GLU A 90 -0.21 -10.58 7.80
C GLU A 90 0.61 -11.65 7.06
N ASP A 91 0.33 -12.94 7.31
CA ASP A 91 0.98 -14.04 6.59
C ASP A 91 0.70 -13.97 5.08
N ILE A 92 -0.53 -13.61 4.69
CA ILE A 92 -0.91 -13.47 3.28
C ILE A 92 -0.20 -12.27 2.65
N ALA A 93 -0.13 -11.14 3.36
CA ALA A 93 0.56 -9.94 2.89
C ALA A 93 2.06 -10.19 2.68
N GLU A 94 2.72 -10.86 3.63
CA GLU A 94 4.13 -11.20 3.54
C GLU A 94 4.40 -12.18 2.38
N LEU A 95 3.58 -13.23 2.24
CA LEU A 95 3.69 -14.15 1.10
C LEU A 95 3.46 -13.44 -0.25
N ALA A 96 2.54 -12.49 -0.30
CA ALA A 96 2.30 -11.69 -1.51
C ALA A 96 3.48 -10.76 -1.84
N PHE A 97 4.12 -10.18 -0.83
CA PHE A 97 5.35 -9.39 -1.01
C PHE A 97 6.50 -10.26 -1.50
N GLN A 98 6.72 -11.44 -0.89
CA GLN A 98 7.74 -12.40 -1.32
C GLN A 98 7.51 -12.87 -2.76
N PHE A 99 6.26 -13.11 -3.14
CA PHE A 99 5.89 -13.45 -4.52
C PHE A 99 6.24 -12.33 -5.50
N GLU A 100 5.98 -11.07 -5.14
CA GLU A 100 6.32 -9.91 -5.98
C GLU A 100 7.83 -9.70 -6.12
N ALA A 101 8.59 -9.96 -5.05
CA ALA A 101 10.05 -9.87 -5.06
C ALA A 101 10.71 -10.86 -6.04
N LEU A 102 10.07 -12.01 -6.30
CA LEU A 102 10.53 -12.97 -7.33
C LEU A 102 10.40 -12.41 -8.75
N LEU A 103 9.60 -11.36 -8.95
CA LEU A 103 9.40 -10.70 -10.24
C LEU A 103 10.37 -9.53 -10.47
N GLU A 104 11.41 -9.41 -9.63
CA GLU A 104 12.46 -8.38 -9.69
C GLU A 104 11.94 -6.93 -9.57
N ASN A 105 10.74 -6.74 -9.02
CA ASN A 105 10.21 -5.40 -8.75
C ASN A 105 10.74 -4.86 -7.41
N ARG A 106 11.47 -3.73 -7.43
CA ARG A 106 11.75 -2.93 -6.22
C ARG A 106 10.47 -2.22 -5.76
N GLY A 107 9.62 -2.99 -5.06
CA GLY A 107 8.38 -2.53 -4.44
C GLY A 107 8.50 -2.42 -2.93
N GLY A 108 7.54 -1.71 -2.33
CA GLY A 108 7.36 -1.65 -0.89
C GLY A 108 6.40 -2.73 -0.39
N ARG A 109 6.09 -2.65 0.90
CA ARG A 109 5.21 -3.57 1.62
C ARG A 109 3.82 -2.98 1.90
N GLN A 110 3.59 -1.68 1.72
CA GLN A 110 2.34 -1.05 2.15
C GLN A 110 1.09 -1.57 1.40
N ASP A 111 1.25 -1.97 0.13
CA ASP A 111 0.13 -2.36 -0.75
C ASP A 111 -0.49 -3.68 -0.29
N GLN A 112 0.35 -4.67 -0.03
CA GLN A 112 -0.05 -6.02 0.32
C GLN A 112 -0.69 -6.01 1.72
N TRP A 113 -0.15 -5.24 2.66
CA TRP A 113 -0.71 -5.09 4.00
C TRP A 113 -2.07 -4.39 3.97
N ALA A 114 -2.18 -3.29 3.21
CA ALA A 114 -3.46 -2.58 3.09
C ALA A 114 -4.53 -3.42 2.39
N ALA A 115 -4.16 -4.21 1.38
CA ALA A 115 -5.08 -5.10 0.68
C ALA A 115 -5.52 -6.30 1.54
N ALA A 116 -4.62 -6.90 2.32
CA ALA A 116 -4.94 -8.03 3.18
C ALA A 116 -5.84 -7.63 4.35
N ARG A 117 -5.64 -6.44 4.93
CA ARG A 117 -6.34 -5.98 6.13
C ARG A 117 -7.59 -5.15 5.85
N GLY A 118 -7.55 -4.34 4.80
CA GLY A 118 -8.54 -3.28 4.60
C GLY A 118 -8.42 -2.15 5.62
N GLY A 119 -9.49 -1.39 5.81
CA GLY A 119 -9.58 -0.36 6.85
C GLY A 119 -8.58 0.80 6.70
N PHE A 120 -8.33 1.48 7.82
CA PHE A 120 -7.26 2.47 7.95
C PHE A 120 -6.06 1.79 8.59
N ASN A 121 -4.85 2.05 8.10
CA ASN A 121 -3.64 1.43 8.61
C ASN A 121 -2.60 2.50 8.94
N HIS A 122 -1.85 2.25 10.01
CA HIS A 122 -0.64 2.96 10.37
C HIS A 122 0.45 1.91 10.56
N LEU A 123 1.36 1.84 9.59
CA LEU A 123 2.35 0.77 9.48
C LEU A 123 3.75 1.35 9.67
N LEU A 124 4.55 0.69 10.50
CA LEU A 124 5.96 0.96 10.70
C LEU A 124 6.77 -0.16 10.02
N PHE A 125 7.80 0.20 9.27
CA PHE A 125 8.65 -0.74 8.55
C PHE A 125 10.07 -0.62 9.09
N LEU A 126 10.60 -1.68 9.71
CA LEU A 126 11.94 -1.68 10.32
C LEU A 126 12.80 -2.77 9.69
N GLY A 127 13.62 -2.38 8.73
CA GLY A 127 14.31 -3.31 7.85
C GLY A 127 13.31 -4.18 7.08
N ASP A 128 13.21 -5.45 7.47
CA ASP A 128 12.29 -6.42 6.87
C ASP A 128 11.03 -6.68 7.69
N GLU A 129 10.94 -6.12 8.89
CA GLU A 129 9.79 -6.28 9.77
C GLU A 129 8.73 -5.21 9.51
N VAL A 130 7.46 -5.58 9.66
CA VAL A 130 6.32 -4.66 9.59
C VAL A 130 5.53 -4.73 10.88
N GLU A 131 5.44 -3.59 11.58
CA GLU A 131 4.70 -3.43 12.82
C GLU A 131 3.45 -2.56 12.57
N GLU A 132 2.30 -3.02 13.06
CA GLU A 132 1.09 -2.24 13.06
C GLU A 132 1.02 -1.35 14.30
N MET A 133 0.83 -0.06 14.07
CA MET A 133 0.61 0.92 15.13
C MET A 133 -0.89 1.05 15.44
N PRO A 134 -1.30 1.12 16.72
CA PRO A 134 -2.70 1.33 17.09
C PRO A 134 -3.29 2.60 16.46
N PHE A 135 -4.20 2.43 15.51
CA PHE A 135 -4.73 3.52 14.71
C PHE A 135 -6.20 3.36 14.38
N GLU A 136 -7.02 4.23 14.97
CA GLU A 136 -8.46 4.31 14.69
C GLU A 136 -8.84 5.80 14.54
N PRO A 137 -8.95 6.31 13.31
CA PRO A 137 -9.37 7.69 13.07
C PRO A 137 -10.70 8.03 13.71
N MET A 138 -10.86 9.23 14.26
CA MET A 138 -12.15 9.63 14.84
C MET A 138 -13.26 9.60 13.79
N LYS A 139 -14.48 9.23 14.22
CA LYS A 139 -15.66 9.22 13.33
C LYS A 139 -15.87 10.57 12.63
N SER A 140 -15.63 11.68 13.32
CA SER A 140 -15.70 13.03 12.75
C SER A 140 -14.64 13.25 11.67
N SER A 141 -13.41 12.79 11.87
CA SER A 141 -12.34 12.86 10.88
C SER A 141 -12.63 12.00 9.65
N ARG A 142 -13.13 10.77 9.82
CA ARG A 142 -13.58 9.92 8.70
C ARG A 142 -14.70 10.58 7.89
N ASN A 143 -15.66 11.21 8.57
CA ASN A 143 -16.74 11.93 7.91
C ASN A 143 -16.25 13.19 7.19
N TRP A 144 -15.27 13.88 7.77
CA TRP A 144 -14.64 15.04 7.16
C TRP A 144 -13.86 14.63 5.90
N LEU A 145 -13.00 13.61 5.97
CA LEU A 145 -12.30 13.04 4.82
C LEU A 145 -13.30 12.67 3.71
N ARG A 146 -14.35 11.91 4.01
CA ARG A 146 -15.36 11.52 3.00
C ARG A 146 -16.00 12.71 2.27
N LYS A 147 -16.13 13.87 2.92
CA LYS A 147 -16.75 15.07 2.33
C LYS A 147 -15.78 15.93 1.52
N HIS A 148 -14.48 15.80 1.74
CA HIS A 148 -13.46 16.72 1.18
C HIS A 148 -12.40 16.01 0.34
N PHE A 149 -12.29 14.68 0.43
CA PHE A 149 -11.33 13.90 -0.33
C PHE A 149 -11.92 13.49 -1.68
N VAL A 150 -11.23 13.83 -2.76
CA VAL A 150 -11.63 13.54 -4.14
C VAL A 150 -10.55 12.67 -4.77
N ILE A 151 -10.96 11.57 -5.41
CA ILE A 151 -10.08 10.70 -6.19
C ILE A 151 -10.37 10.96 -7.67
N ALA A 152 -9.33 11.29 -8.42
CA ALA A 152 -9.42 11.52 -9.85
C ALA A 152 -8.44 10.60 -10.60
N TYR A 153 -8.95 9.89 -11.60
CA TYR A 153 -8.11 9.09 -12.49
C TYR A 153 -7.68 9.96 -13.67
N THR A 154 -6.37 10.19 -13.81
CA THR A 154 -5.81 11.08 -14.82
C THR A 154 -5.72 10.44 -16.21
N GLY A 155 -5.82 9.11 -16.29
CA GLY A 155 -5.60 8.36 -17.53
C GLY A 155 -4.14 8.33 -17.99
N ILE A 156 -3.21 8.87 -17.20
CA ILE A 156 -1.78 8.86 -17.53
C ILE A 156 -1.21 7.52 -17.07
N GLU A 157 -0.78 6.70 -18.03
CA GLU A 157 -0.09 5.45 -17.76
C GLU A 157 1.39 5.75 -17.47
N HIS A 158 1.79 5.55 -16.21
CA HIS A 158 3.19 5.50 -15.84
C HIS A 158 3.56 4.07 -15.46
N LYS A 159 4.69 3.58 -15.94
CA LYS A 159 5.32 2.41 -15.33
C LYS A 159 5.92 2.88 -14.01
N SER A 160 5.32 2.46 -12.89
CA SER A 160 5.80 2.78 -11.55
C SER A 160 7.29 2.46 -11.37
N GLY A 161 7.77 1.38 -12.00
CA GLY A 161 9.18 1.00 -12.04
C GLY A 161 10.11 2.12 -12.50
N ASP A 162 9.76 2.86 -13.56
CA ASP A 162 10.65 3.86 -14.16
C ASP A 162 10.84 5.08 -13.23
N ILE A 163 9.77 5.49 -12.54
CA ILE A 163 9.83 6.58 -11.54
C ILE A 163 10.63 6.11 -10.31
N HIS A 164 10.36 4.89 -9.84
CA HIS A 164 11.03 4.33 -8.68
C HIS A 164 12.55 4.21 -8.90
N SER A 165 12.97 3.71 -10.07
CA SER A 165 14.40 3.52 -10.39
C SER A 165 15.20 4.81 -10.26
N GLY A 166 14.69 5.93 -10.78
CA GLY A 166 15.41 7.21 -10.72
C GLY A 166 15.54 7.78 -9.30
N VAL A 167 14.51 7.62 -8.47
CA VAL A 167 14.54 8.07 -7.06
C VAL A 167 15.54 7.22 -6.26
N TRP A 168 15.49 5.89 -6.40
CA TRP A 168 16.36 4.99 -5.66
C TRP A 168 17.81 5.05 -6.12
N GLU A 169 18.07 5.30 -7.41
CA GLU A 169 19.44 5.53 -7.89
C GLU A 169 20.06 6.79 -7.26
N ARG A 170 19.31 7.90 -7.19
CA ARG A 170 19.75 9.13 -6.51
C ARG A 170 19.93 8.91 -5.00
N TYR A 171 19.05 8.12 -4.38
CA TYR A 171 19.19 7.72 -2.99
C TYR A 171 20.49 6.95 -2.74
N ASP A 172 20.77 5.93 -3.56
CA ASP A 172 21.98 5.09 -3.47
C ASP A 172 23.26 5.94 -3.68
N GLN A 173 23.16 7.05 -4.40
CA GLN A 173 24.24 8.03 -4.59
C GLN A 173 24.38 9.06 -3.43
N GLY A 174 23.50 9.00 -2.43
CA GLY A 174 23.51 9.90 -1.28
C GLY A 174 22.98 11.32 -1.56
N ASP A 175 22.10 11.47 -2.55
CA ASP A 175 21.47 12.75 -2.89
C ASP A 175 20.69 13.31 -1.69
N GLN A 176 21.15 14.45 -1.18
CA GLN A 176 20.59 15.09 0.01
C GLN A 176 19.16 15.61 -0.20
N SER A 177 18.79 15.95 -1.44
CA SER A 177 17.43 16.39 -1.77
C SER A 177 16.45 15.23 -1.63
N VAL A 178 16.79 14.07 -2.22
CA VAL A 178 15.97 12.85 -2.13
C VAL A 178 15.87 12.36 -0.70
N LEU A 179 16.99 12.32 0.04
CA LEU A 179 16.99 11.94 1.45
C LEU A 179 16.10 12.86 2.29
N SER A 180 16.23 14.18 2.09
CA SER A 180 15.40 15.16 2.81
C SER A 180 13.92 15.03 2.45
N GLY A 181 13.60 14.79 1.18
CA GLY A 181 12.23 14.54 0.71
C GLY A 181 11.62 13.31 1.36
N LEU A 182 12.34 12.18 1.37
CA LEU A 182 11.89 10.94 2.03
C LEU A 182 11.73 11.11 3.55
N HIS A 183 12.63 11.85 4.21
CA HIS A 183 12.48 12.17 5.63
C HIS A 183 11.25 13.03 5.91
N LEU A 184 10.94 13.99 5.04
CA LEU A 184 9.74 14.82 5.16
C LEU A 184 8.47 13.98 4.97
N ILE A 185 8.44 13.12 3.94
CA ILE A 185 7.34 12.20 3.67
C ILE A 185 7.12 11.24 4.86
N ARG A 186 8.19 10.68 5.41
CA ARG A 186 8.14 9.82 6.61
C ARG A 186 7.59 10.59 7.81
N GLY A 187 8.07 11.82 8.05
CA GLY A 187 7.61 12.66 9.16
C GLY A 187 6.13 13.03 9.05
N ALA A 188 5.61 13.19 7.84
CA ALA A 188 4.21 13.47 7.58
C ALA A 188 3.28 12.32 8.01
N ALA A 189 3.74 11.06 8.02
CA ALA A 189 2.93 9.91 8.44
C ALA A 189 2.45 10.05 9.90
N ARG A 190 3.36 10.40 10.81
CA ARG A 190 3.02 10.61 12.23
C ARG A 190 2.08 11.80 12.44
N LEU A 191 2.28 12.89 11.68
CA LEU A 191 1.39 14.06 11.71
C LEU A 191 -0.01 13.71 11.19
N MET A 192 -0.10 12.92 10.12
CA MET A 192 -1.36 12.43 9.55
C MET A 192 -2.11 11.55 10.56
N ALA A 193 -1.43 10.57 11.17
CA ALA A 193 -2.03 9.69 12.17
C ALA A 193 -2.59 10.49 13.36
N ASP A 194 -1.79 11.39 13.93
CA ASP A 194 -2.21 12.24 15.06
C ASP A 194 -3.41 13.14 14.68
N GLY A 195 -3.37 13.72 13.47
CA GLY A 195 -4.44 14.52 12.92
C GLY A 195 -5.77 13.79 12.84
N LEU A 196 -5.74 12.54 12.37
CA LEU A 196 -6.93 11.71 12.21
C LEU A 196 -7.43 11.12 13.53
N GLN A 197 -6.54 10.78 14.48
CA GLN A 197 -6.93 10.24 15.79
C GLN A 197 -7.45 11.30 16.76
N ARG A 198 -7.08 12.56 16.57
CA ARG A 198 -7.47 13.67 17.48
C ARG A 198 -8.42 14.69 16.83
N ASP A 199 -8.88 14.42 15.61
CA ASP A 199 -9.70 15.32 14.78
C ASP A 199 -9.09 16.72 14.59
N ARG A 200 -7.75 16.75 14.46
CA ARG A 200 -6.95 17.96 14.22
C ARG A 200 -6.69 18.11 12.71
N ARG A 201 -7.66 18.71 12.02
CA ARG A 201 -7.68 18.81 10.54
C ARG A 201 -6.51 19.61 9.98
N GLU A 202 -6.02 20.60 10.74
CA GLU A 202 -4.85 21.38 10.38
C GLU A 202 -3.58 20.50 10.30
N LEU A 203 -3.48 19.45 11.12
CA LEU A 203 -2.37 18.49 11.05
C LEU A 203 -2.50 17.61 9.82
N VAL A 204 -3.72 17.16 9.49
CA VAL A 204 -4.00 16.38 8.26
C VAL A 204 -3.63 17.19 7.02
N VAL A 205 -4.06 18.46 6.96
CA VAL A 205 -3.74 19.35 5.83
C VAL A 205 -2.25 19.64 5.76
N LYS A 206 -1.57 19.84 6.90
CA LYS A 206 -0.12 20.03 6.93
C LYS A 206 0.60 18.78 6.41
N ALA A 207 0.23 17.60 6.90
CA ALA A 207 0.84 16.34 6.46
C ALA A 207 0.67 16.12 4.95
N LEU A 208 -0.50 16.42 4.36
CA LEU A 208 -0.68 16.34 2.91
C LEU A 208 0.24 17.31 2.15
N LYS A 209 0.46 18.52 2.67
CA LYS A 209 1.39 19.49 2.07
C LYS A 209 2.84 19.03 2.18
N ASP A 210 3.24 18.53 3.34
CA ASP A 210 4.58 18.00 3.59
C ASP A 210 4.87 16.82 2.64
N VAL A 211 3.88 15.96 2.38
CA VAL A 211 4.02 14.87 1.39
C VAL A 211 4.27 15.42 0.00
N CYS A 212 3.47 16.40 -0.47
CA CYS A 212 3.69 17.00 -1.78
C CYS A 212 5.07 17.67 -1.88
N GLU A 213 5.46 18.43 -0.85
CA GLU A 213 6.76 19.09 -0.80
C GLU A 213 7.90 18.07 -0.87
N GLY A 214 7.80 16.96 -0.13
CA GLY A 214 8.84 15.92 -0.16
C GLY A 214 8.92 15.16 -1.48
N VAL A 215 7.82 15.04 -2.22
CA VAL A 215 7.80 14.45 -3.57
C VAL A 215 8.43 15.39 -4.62
N ASP A 216 8.32 16.70 -4.42
CA ASP A 216 8.86 17.71 -5.34
C ASP A 216 10.39 17.94 -5.19
N MET A 217 11.06 17.31 -4.20
CA MET A 217 12.50 17.41 -3.91
C MET A 217 13.36 16.37 -4.65
#